data_AF-A0A974AN40-F1
#
_entry.id   AF-A0A974AN40-F1
#
_cell.length_a   1.000
_cell.length_b   1.000
_cell.length_c   1.000
_cell.angle_alpha   90.00
_cell.angle_beta   90.00
_cell.angle_gamma   90.00
#
_symmetry.space_group_name_H-M   'P 1'
#
loop_
_entity.id
_entity.type
_entity.pdbx_description
1 polymer ?
#
loop_
_entity_poly.entity_id
_entity_poly.type
_entity_poly.pdbx_seq_one_letter_code
_entity_poly.pdbx_strand_id
1 'polypeptide(L)'
;MFGVSIKRLWGSKEFSTYMRDLLASAEGGTAGGFNADVLEALKRLDARHEADFRQLLVPSIDTKEFKALCAALPAIGEKVGALWGSEEFGPYMTELLKNAPGENGKSFPFEVLMGLQTLAEKHNNDFPGVFPAINLWA
;
A
#
# COMPACT_ATOMS: atom_id res chain seq x y z
N MET A 1 0.47 11.43 -29.17
CA MET A 1 1.46 10.34 -29.00
C MET A 1 1.65 10.06 -27.51
N PHE A 2 1.16 8.92 -27.03
CA PHE A 2 1.22 8.52 -25.60
C PHE A 2 2.66 8.37 -25.07
N GLY A 3 3.64 8.02 -25.93
CA GLY A 3 5.05 7.90 -25.54
C GLY A 3 5.68 9.19 -24.99
N VAL A 4 5.23 10.37 -25.43
CA VAL A 4 5.71 11.66 -24.87
C VAL A 4 5.22 11.85 -23.44
N SER A 5 3.97 11.47 -23.16
CA SER A 5 3.39 11.50 -21.81
C SER A 5 4.07 10.51 -20.88
N ILE A 6 4.35 9.28 -21.34
CA ILE A 6 5.09 8.26 -20.58
C ILE A 6 6.45 8.80 -20.15
N LYS A 7 7.22 9.40 -21.08
CA LYS A 7 8.54 9.97 -20.77
C LYS A 7 8.47 11.12 -19.76
N ARG A 8 7.44 11.97 -19.88
CA ARG A 8 7.25 13.13 -18.99
C ARG A 8 6.85 12.72 -17.57
N LEU A 9 6.02 11.69 -17.46
CA LEU A 9 5.47 11.24 -16.18
C LEU A 9 6.37 10.20 -15.49
N TRP A 10 7.45 9.75 -16.13
CA TRP A 10 8.34 8.75 -15.55
C TRP A 10 8.90 9.20 -14.20
N GLY A 11 8.76 8.37 -13.17
CA GLY A 11 9.13 8.67 -11.79
C GLY A 11 8.15 9.55 -11.00
N SER A 12 7.02 9.95 -11.58
CA SER A 12 5.97 10.72 -10.90
C SER A 12 4.85 9.81 -10.37
N LYS A 13 4.08 10.30 -9.39
CA LYS A 13 2.91 9.58 -8.83
C LYS A 13 1.75 9.51 -9.82
N GLU A 14 1.69 10.46 -10.75
CA GLU A 14 0.66 10.53 -11.80
C GLU A 14 0.88 9.51 -12.91
N PHE A 15 2.07 8.88 -12.99
CA PHE A 15 2.39 7.85 -13.97
C PHE A 15 1.43 6.66 -13.89
N SER A 16 1.24 6.10 -12.70
CA SER A 16 0.41 4.90 -12.51
C SER A 16 -1.06 5.17 -12.82
N THR A 17 -1.56 6.36 -12.49
CA THR A 17 -2.92 6.79 -12.87
C THR A 17 -3.04 6.89 -14.39
N TYR A 18 -2.08 7.55 -15.05
CA TYR A 18 -2.05 7.67 -16.50
C TYR A 18 -1.96 6.31 -17.21
N MET A 19 -1.12 5.40 -16.72
CA MET A 19 -0.97 4.05 -17.28
C MET A 19 -2.24 3.22 -17.10
N ARG A 20 -2.91 3.31 -15.95
CA ARG A 20 -4.19 2.64 -15.70
C ARG A 20 -5.27 3.11 -16.67
N ASP A 21 -5.42 4.43 -16.83
CA ASP A 21 -6.41 5.00 -17.74
C ASP A 21 -6.09 4.66 -19.20
N LEU A 22 -4.81 4.65 -19.58
CA LEU A 22 -4.34 4.29 -20.91
C LEU A 22 -4.60 2.80 -21.23
N LEU A 23 -4.34 1.90 -20.27
CA LEU A 23 -4.61 0.47 -20.41
C LEU A 23 -6.12 0.19 -20.46
N ALA A 24 -6.91 0.81 -19.58
CA ALA A 24 -8.37 0.67 -19.56
C ALA A 24 -9.01 1.18 -20.86
N SER A 25 -8.54 2.32 -21.38
CA SER A 25 -9.01 2.87 -22.65
C SER A 25 -8.63 2.00 -23.85
N ALA A 26 -7.50 1.30 -23.78
CA ALA A 26 -7.05 0.39 -24.83
C ALA A 26 -7.82 -0.94 -24.85
N GLU A 27 -8.27 -1.40 -23.70
CA GLU A 27 -9.12 -2.60 -23.55
C GLU A 27 -10.60 -2.31 -23.87
N GLY A 28 -11.07 -1.06 -23.67
CA GLY A 28 -12.47 -0.63 -23.85
C GLY A 28 -12.96 -0.39 -25.29
N GLY A 29 -12.10 -0.58 -26.30
CA GLY A 29 -12.49 -0.79 -27.70
C GLY A 29 -13.57 0.12 -28.29
N THR A 30 -13.19 1.31 -28.77
CA THR A 30 -13.79 1.88 -29.99
C THR A 30 -12.70 2.60 -30.79
N ALA A 31 -12.44 2.09 -32.01
CA ALA A 31 -11.41 2.51 -32.97
C ALA A 31 -9.95 2.09 -32.65
N GLY A 32 -9.54 0.91 -33.11
CA GLY A 32 -8.12 0.55 -33.26
C GLY A 32 -7.33 0.49 -31.97
N GLY A 33 -7.74 -0.39 -31.05
CA GLY A 33 -6.98 -0.68 -29.83
C GLY A 33 -5.52 -1.06 -30.13
N PHE A 34 -4.64 -0.84 -29.15
CA PHE A 34 -3.24 -1.21 -29.27
C PHE A 34 -3.10 -2.70 -29.64
N ASN A 35 -2.18 -3.01 -30.56
CA ASN A 35 -1.77 -4.39 -30.80
C ASN A 35 -1.26 -5.01 -29.47
N ALA A 36 -1.44 -6.32 -29.30
CA ALA A 36 -1.00 -7.10 -28.15
C ALA A 36 0.45 -6.82 -27.70
N ASP A 37 1.39 -6.67 -28.62
CA ASP A 37 2.80 -6.34 -28.37
C ASP A 37 2.94 -4.96 -27.69
N VAL A 38 2.12 -4.00 -28.08
CA VAL A 38 2.11 -2.65 -27.49
C VAL A 38 1.48 -2.68 -26.11
N LEU A 39 0.39 -3.45 -25.91
CA LEU A 39 -0.21 -3.67 -24.60
C LEU A 39 0.79 -4.36 -23.65
N GLU A 40 1.50 -5.37 -24.14
CA GLU A 40 2.51 -6.07 -23.35
C GLU A 40 3.69 -5.14 -23.01
N ALA A 41 4.15 -4.34 -23.96
CA ALA A 41 5.19 -3.33 -23.70
C ALA A 41 4.76 -2.30 -22.65
N LEU A 42 3.50 -1.84 -22.70
CA LEU A 42 2.94 -0.92 -21.69
C LEU A 42 2.84 -1.59 -20.32
N LYS A 43 2.40 -2.85 -20.23
CA LYS A 43 2.36 -3.62 -18.98
C LYS A 43 3.77 -3.81 -18.39
N ARG A 44 4.77 -4.11 -19.22
CA ARG A 44 6.17 -4.21 -18.80
C ARG A 44 6.73 -2.87 -18.30
N LEU A 45 6.36 -1.77 -18.95
CA LEU A 45 6.75 -0.42 -18.51
C LEU A 45 6.11 -0.05 -17.17
N ASP A 46 4.85 -0.40 -16.95
CA ASP A 46 4.16 -0.18 -15.69
C ASP A 46 4.82 -0.97 -14.55
N ALA A 47 5.06 -2.26 -14.76
CA ALA A 47 5.77 -3.11 -13.80
C ALA A 47 7.20 -2.61 -13.52
N ARG A 48 7.89 -2.07 -14.54
CA ARG A 48 9.23 -1.50 -14.36
C ARG A 48 9.21 -0.20 -13.57
N HIS A 49 8.25 0.69 -13.84
CA HIS A 49 8.06 1.90 -13.04
C HIS A 49 7.72 1.56 -11.60
N GLU A 50 6.83 0.59 -11.38
CA GLU A 50 6.50 0.12 -10.03
C GLU A 50 7.74 -0.41 -9.31
N ALA A 51 8.58 -1.22 -9.97
CA ALA A 51 9.81 -1.72 -9.38
C ALA A 51 10.83 -0.61 -9.06
N ASP A 52 11.03 0.33 -10.01
CA ASP A 52 12.02 1.41 -9.89
C ASP A 52 11.59 2.48 -8.88
N PHE A 53 10.27 2.69 -8.70
CA PHE A 53 9.71 3.75 -7.87
C PHE A 53 8.77 3.24 -6.76
N ARG A 54 8.87 1.95 -6.40
CA ARG A 54 8.05 1.33 -5.34
C ARG A 54 8.01 2.16 -4.07
N GLN A 55 9.16 2.71 -3.67
CA GLN A 55 9.29 3.55 -2.48
C GLN A 55 8.56 4.91 -2.58
N LEU A 56 8.29 5.41 -3.79
CA LEU A 56 7.52 6.64 -4.04
C LEU A 56 6.02 6.37 -4.21
N LEU A 57 5.66 5.12 -4.55
CA LEU A 57 4.28 4.66 -4.78
C LEU A 57 3.63 4.10 -3.51
N VAL A 58 4.40 3.53 -2.59
CA VAL A 58 3.91 3.09 -1.28
C VAL A 58 3.46 4.33 -0.48
N PRO A 59 2.16 4.44 -0.13
CA PRO A 59 1.68 5.53 0.69
C PRO A 59 2.40 5.55 2.04
N SER A 60 2.75 6.74 2.52
CA SER A 60 3.46 6.87 3.79
C SER A 60 2.57 6.49 4.97
N ILE A 61 3.13 5.70 5.88
CA ILE A 61 2.54 5.39 7.20
C ILE A 61 2.59 6.58 8.17
N ASP A 62 3.21 7.72 7.81
CA ASP A 62 3.50 8.83 8.73
C ASP A 62 2.24 9.51 9.31
N THR A 63 1.64 8.90 10.32
CA THR A 63 0.46 9.39 11.05
C THR A 63 0.79 9.70 12.51
N LYS A 64 -0.10 10.44 13.17
CA LYS A 64 0.02 10.74 14.60
C LYS A 64 -0.02 9.45 15.43
N GLU A 65 -0.83 8.49 15.03
CA GLU A 65 -1.04 7.20 15.67
C GLU A 65 0.21 6.32 15.53
N PHE A 66 0.85 6.32 14.36
CA PHE A 66 2.12 5.63 14.16
C PHE A 66 3.24 6.21 15.03
N LYS A 67 3.33 7.55 15.12
CA LYS A 67 4.30 8.24 16.01
C LYS A 67 4.06 7.91 17.47
N ALA A 68 2.80 7.92 17.91
CA ALA A 68 2.43 7.56 19.28
C ALA A 68 2.76 6.09 19.59
N LEU A 69 2.51 5.18 18.65
CA LEU A 69 2.86 3.76 18.76
C LEU A 69 4.38 3.57 18.87
N CYS A 70 5.17 4.23 18.02
CA CYS A 70 6.63 4.15 18.09
C CYS A 70 7.18 4.69 19.42
N ALA A 71 6.56 5.74 19.97
CA ALA A 71 6.96 6.29 21.26
C ALA A 71 6.61 5.36 22.44
N ALA A 72 5.45 4.70 22.40
CA ALA A 72 4.99 3.81 23.46
C ALA A 72 5.62 2.41 23.38
N LEU A 73 5.83 1.89 22.17
CA LEU A 73 6.25 0.51 21.90
C LEU A 73 7.22 0.49 20.69
N PRO A 74 8.50 0.88 20.88
CA PRO A 74 9.44 1.08 19.78
C PRO A 74 9.63 -0.15 18.88
N ALA A 75 9.78 -1.35 19.47
CA ALA A 75 9.97 -2.59 18.71
C ALA A 75 8.74 -2.95 17.87
N ILE A 76 7.53 -2.67 18.39
CA ILE A 76 6.29 -2.89 17.64
C ILE A 76 6.18 -1.85 16.53
N GLY A 77 6.44 -0.58 16.82
CA GLY A 77 6.43 0.51 15.83
C GLY A 77 7.41 0.28 14.68
N GLU A 78 8.63 -0.17 14.96
CA GLU A 78 9.62 -0.52 13.94
C GLU A 78 9.11 -1.63 13.02
N LYS A 79 8.56 -2.71 13.60
CA LYS A 79 8.03 -3.83 12.84
C LYS A 79 6.77 -3.47 12.04
N VAL A 80 5.87 -2.65 12.60
CA VAL A 80 4.72 -2.08 11.88
C VAL A 80 5.18 -1.25 10.68
N GLY A 81 6.20 -0.40 10.84
CA GLY A 81 6.74 0.42 9.76
C GLY A 81 7.43 -0.42 8.68
N ALA A 82 8.21 -1.43 9.07
CA ALA A 82 8.91 -2.33 8.15
C ALA A 82 7.94 -3.17 7.30
N LEU A 83 6.78 -3.53 7.86
CA LEU A 83 5.77 -4.33 7.18
C LEU A 83 4.76 -3.48 6.39
N TRP A 84 4.84 -2.15 6.41
CA TRP A 84 3.85 -1.31 5.74
C TRP A 84 3.82 -1.53 4.23
N GLY A 85 2.65 -1.87 3.67
CA GLY A 85 2.52 -2.19 2.25
C GLY A 85 3.10 -3.56 1.88
N SER A 86 3.15 -4.50 2.83
CA SER A 86 3.52 -5.90 2.62
C SER A 86 2.35 -6.85 2.93
N GLU A 87 2.40 -8.07 2.38
CA GLU A 87 1.39 -9.11 2.64
C GLU A 87 1.40 -9.55 4.11
N GLU A 88 2.54 -9.43 4.78
CA GLU A 88 2.74 -9.80 6.18
C GLU A 88 2.15 -8.80 7.17
N PHE A 89 1.77 -7.60 6.73
CA PHE A 89 1.20 -6.56 7.60
C PHE A 89 -0.07 -7.02 8.31
N GLY A 90 -1.06 -7.52 7.55
CA GLY A 90 -2.35 -7.96 8.09
C GLY A 90 -2.24 -9.12 9.09
N PRO A 91 -1.51 -10.21 8.76
CA PRO A 91 -1.21 -11.29 9.68
C PRO A 91 -0.54 -10.79 10.96
N TYR A 92 0.47 -9.91 10.85
CA TYR A 92 1.16 -9.36 12.00
C TYR A 92 0.24 -8.53 12.89
N MET A 93 -0.61 -7.66 12.34
CA MET A 93 -1.57 -6.86 13.11
C MET A 93 -2.59 -7.75 13.84
N THR A 94 -3.06 -8.81 13.19
CA THR A 94 -3.97 -9.80 13.79
C THR A 94 -3.30 -10.56 14.92
N GLU A 95 -2.05 -10.97 14.71
CA GLU A 95 -1.24 -11.66 15.72
C GLU A 95 -0.99 -10.76 16.92
N LEU A 96 -0.66 -9.48 16.69
CA LEU A 96 -0.39 -8.50 17.73
C LEU A 96 -1.58 -8.37 18.70
N LEU A 97 -2.80 -8.33 18.16
CA LEU A 97 -4.01 -8.27 18.97
C LEU A 97 -4.35 -9.57 19.68
N LYS A 98 -4.14 -10.72 19.03
CA LYS A 98 -4.43 -12.04 19.62
C LYS A 98 -3.46 -12.41 20.73
N ASN A 99 -2.18 -12.12 20.54
CA ASN A 99 -1.13 -12.58 21.43
C ASN A 99 -0.76 -11.57 22.52
N ALA A 100 -1.32 -10.36 22.50
CA ALA A 100 -0.94 -9.21 23.32
C ALA A 100 -0.51 -9.55 24.76
N PRO A 101 0.81 -9.72 25.03
CA PRO A 101 1.33 -9.63 26.36
C PRO A 101 1.81 -8.19 26.49
N GLY A 102 1.03 -7.31 27.13
CA GLY A 102 1.67 -6.13 27.73
C GLY A 102 2.81 -6.61 28.61
N GLU A 103 3.80 -5.76 28.89
CA GLU A 103 5.02 -6.09 29.65
C GLU A 103 4.77 -6.77 31.01
N ASN A 104 3.52 -6.84 31.47
CA ASN A 104 3.06 -7.48 32.71
C ASN A 104 1.90 -8.50 32.52
N GLY A 105 1.69 -9.05 31.32
CA GLY A 105 0.59 -9.98 31.02
C GLY A 105 -0.81 -9.33 30.94
N LYS A 106 -0.87 -8.01 30.76
CA LYS A 106 -2.11 -7.24 30.57
C LYS A 106 -2.28 -6.86 29.10
N SER A 107 -3.51 -6.83 28.61
CA SER A 107 -3.85 -6.34 27.26
C SER A 107 -3.25 -4.96 26.98
N PHE A 108 -3.06 -4.62 25.70
CA PHE A 108 -2.61 -3.27 25.32
C PHE A 108 -3.52 -2.17 25.90
N PRO A 109 -2.96 -1.00 26.25
CA PRO A 109 -3.75 0.18 26.58
C PRO A 109 -4.74 0.48 25.46
N PHE A 110 -5.90 1.02 25.83
CA PHE A 110 -6.97 1.33 24.89
C PHE A 110 -6.50 2.24 23.75
N GLU A 111 -5.63 3.20 24.06
CA GLU A 111 -5.05 4.14 23.12
C GLU A 111 -4.16 3.45 22.07
N VAL A 112 -3.43 2.40 22.48
CA VAL A 112 -2.61 1.60 21.57
C VAL A 112 -3.50 0.75 20.68
N LEU A 113 -4.57 0.14 21.23
CA LEU A 113 -5.55 -0.61 20.44
C LEU A 113 -6.23 0.26 19.38
N MET A 114 -6.65 1.47 19.76
CA MET A 114 -7.23 2.44 18.82
C MET A 114 -6.23 2.94 17.78
N GLY A 115 -4.96 3.11 18.17
CA GLY A 115 -3.88 3.44 17.23
C GLY A 115 -3.67 2.35 16.18
N LEU A 116 -3.63 1.08 16.60
CA LEU A 116 -3.50 -0.07 15.72
C LEU A 116 -4.72 -0.22 14.78
N GLN A 117 -5.93 0.00 15.31
CA GLN A 117 -7.16 0.03 14.50
C GLN A 117 -7.07 1.09 13.40
N THR A 118 -6.71 2.32 13.75
CA THR A 118 -6.56 3.42 12.80
C THR A 118 -5.52 3.09 11.72
N LEU A 119 -4.42 2.43 12.09
CA LEU A 119 -3.40 2.01 11.14
C LEU A 119 -3.88 0.90 10.20
N ALA A 120 -4.66 -0.06 10.68
CA ALA A 120 -5.26 -1.09 9.83
C ALA A 120 -6.27 -0.50 8.84
N GLU A 121 -7.12 0.44 9.28
CA GLU A 121 -8.05 1.16 8.41
C GLU A 121 -7.30 1.98 7.36
N LYS A 122 -6.24 2.69 7.76
CA LYS A 122 -5.39 3.42 6.83
C LYS A 122 -4.74 2.48 5.82
N HIS A 123 -4.24 1.32 6.24
CA HIS A 123 -3.66 0.35 5.32
C HIS A 123 -4.68 -0.14 4.29
N ASN A 124 -5.90 -0.46 4.71
CA ASN A 124 -6.98 -0.85 3.80
C ASN A 124 -7.30 0.25 2.77
N ASN A 125 -7.25 1.52 3.20
CA ASN A 125 -7.48 2.68 2.33
C ASN A 125 -6.30 2.98 1.39
N ASP A 126 -5.08 2.76 1.85
CA ASP A 126 -3.85 3.00 1.10
C ASP A 126 -3.58 1.90 0.07
N PHE A 127 -4.08 0.68 0.32
CA PHE A 127 -3.87 -0.51 -0.53
C PHE A 127 -5.18 -1.22 -0.91
N PRO A 128 -6.16 -0.51 -1.51
CA PRO A 128 -7.48 -1.08 -1.79
C PRO A 128 -7.39 -2.21 -2.82
N GLY A 129 -7.81 -3.41 -2.42
CA GLY A 129 -7.82 -4.60 -3.30
C GLY A 129 -6.44 -5.20 -3.58
N VAL A 130 -5.36 -4.66 -3.01
CA VAL A 130 -4.00 -5.21 -3.12
C VAL A 130 -3.79 -6.31 -2.07
N PHE A 131 -4.26 -6.07 -0.84
CA PHE A 131 -4.20 -7.02 0.26
C PHE A 131 -5.61 -7.34 0.78
N PRO A 132 -5.81 -8.49 1.44
CA PRO A 132 -7.05 -8.76 2.16
C PRO A 132 -7.35 -7.66 3.17
N ALA A 133 -8.61 -7.21 3.21
CA ALA A 133 -9.03 -6.18 4.15
C ALA A 133 -8.78 -6.65 5.59
N ILE A 134 -8.07 -5.84 6.36
CA ILE A 134 -7.73 -6.12 7.74
C ILE A 134 -8.93 -5.75 8.60
N ASN A 135 -9.54 -6.74 9.25
CA ASN A 135 -10.55 -6.53 10.28
C ASN A 135 -10.02 -7.09 11.61
N LEU A 136 -9.58 -6.19 12.47
CA LEU A 136 -8.99 -6.49 13.77
C LEU A 136 -9.99 -7.06 14.79
N TRP A 137 -11.29 -6.94 14.53
CA TRP A 137 -12.38 -7.36 15.42
C TRP A 137 -13.28 -8.45 14.82
N ALA A 138 -12.85 -9.06 13.71
CA ALA A 138 -13.54 -10.18 13.07
C ALA A 138 -13.47 -11.47 13.90
#